data_AF-A0A934TCM5-F1
#
_entry.id   AF-A0A934TCM5-F1
#
_cell.length_a   1.000
_cell.length_b   1.000
_cell.length_c   1.000
_cell.angle_alpha   90.00
_cell.angle_beta   90.00
_cell.angle_gamma   90.00
#
_symmetry.space_group_name_H-M   'P 1'
#
loop_
_entity.id
_entity.type
_entity.pdbx_description
1 polymer ?
#
loop_
_entity_poly.entity_id
_entity_poly.type
_entity_poly.pdbx_seq_one_letter_code
_entity_poly.pdbx_strand_id
1 'polypeptide(L)'
;MEKVKFGSFPVEIDDLANKVLTGEKIATSSLLDYHLQGLKHASKVGDYFSILNSSGKKVAIIRVEKVEIVKFEDITETFAIEEGDGSLEKWLAIHHPYYSKLLSEIGKELGQETLLVCEWFKVIMPNPTKTQSIALQFNNCINNADIEGLAELMTENHVFIDMENNQIEGKSNCISTAWNPFFKLFPNYQNIFEKIISKEDSIVIMQGY
;
A
#
# COMPACT_ATOMS: atom_id res chain seq x y z
N MET A 1 6.87 -1.55 -3.87
CA MET A 1 5.87 -1.08 -2.89
C MET A 1 6.00 0.42 -2.71
N GLU A 2 4.90 1.12 -2.96
CA GLU A 2 4.80 2.56 -2.82
C GLU A 2 4.92 2.99 -1.34
N LYS A 3 5.45 4.20 -1.14
CA LYS A 3 5.70 4.81 0.17
C LYS A 3 4.74 5.98 0.35
N VAL A 4 3.99 5.97 1.44
CA VAL A 4 2.95 6.96 1.71
C VAL A 4 3.29 7.73 2.99
N LYS A 5 3.07 9.04 2.96
CA LYS A 5 2.97 9.91 4.14
C LYS A 5 1.58 10.52 4.10
N PHE A 6 0.81 10.37 5.17
CA PHE A 6 -0.46 11.06 5.32
C PHE A 6 -0.23 12.43 5.92
N GLY A 7 -0.95 13.45 5.48
CA GLY A 7 -0.77 14.83 5.94
C GLY A 7 0.32 15.59 5.16
N SER A 8 0.37 16.90 5.42
CA SER A 8 1.26 17.84 4.70
C SER A 8 2.41 18.36 5.56
N PHE A 9 2.23 18.39 6.89
CA PHE A 9 3.21 18.96 7.82
C PHE A 9 3.83 17.90 8.74
N PRO A 10 5.09 18.04 9.19
CA PRO A 10 5.78 17.01 9.98
C PRO A 10 5.00 16.48 11.19
N VAL A 11 4.41 17.37 12.00
CA VAL A 11 3.64 16.99 13.20
C VAL A 11 2.39 16.19 12.81
N GLU A 12 1.68 16.64 11.78
CA GLU A 12 0.50 15.97 11.25
C GLU A 12 0.86 14.59 10.65
N ILE A 13 1.97 14.51 9.93
CA ILE A 13 2.46 13.24 9.36
C ILE A 13 2.75 12.23 10.46
N ASP A 14 3.41 12.65 11.54
CA ASP A 14 3.71 11.76 12.66
C ASP A 14 2.44 11.32 13.42
N ASP A 15 1.47 12.23 13.61
CA ASP A 15 0.17 11.92 14.22
C ASP A 15 -0.62 10.91 13.38
N LEU A 16 -0.79 11.17 12.08
CA LEU A 16 -1.53 10.29 11.18
C LEU A 16 -0.84 8.93 11.01
N ALA A 17 0.50 8.91 10.95
CA ALA A 17 1.28 7.67 10.95
C ALA A 17 1.03 6.85 12.23
N ASN A 18 0.93 7.50 13.39
CA ASN A 18 0.60 6.84 14.65
C ASN A 18 -0.86 6.35 14.69
N LYS A 19 -1.81 7.13 14.18
CA LYS A 19 -3.23 6.70 14.07
C LYS A 19 -3.40 5.47 13.19
N VAL A 20 -2.63 5.37 12.11
CA VAL A 20 -2.61 4.13 11.31
C VAL A 20 -2.06 2.97 12.14
N LEU A 21 -0.95 3.19 12.85
CA LEU A 21 -0.31 2.16 13.66
C LEU A 21 -1.21 1.63 14.79
N THR A 22 -2.00 2.50 15.42
CA THR A 22 -2.94 2.14 16.50
C THR A 22 -4.28 1.63 15.99
N GLY A 23 -4.54 1.69 14.69
CA GLY A 23 -5.81 1.30 14.09
C GLY A 23 -6.94 2.32 14.24
N GLU A 24 -6.62 3.55 14.66
CA GLU A 24 -7.56 4.67 14.69
C GLU A 24 -7.85 5.21 13.28
N LYS A 25 -6.86 5.18 12.39
CA LYS A 25 -7.00 5.50 10.97
C LYS A 25 -6.89 4.22 10.14
N ILE A 26 -8.00 3.81 9.54
CA ILE A 26 -8.11 2.65 8.65
C ILE A 26 -8.63 2.99 7.26
N ALA A 27 -8.93 4.27 7.00
CA ALA A 27 -9.36 4.76 5.71
C ALA A 27 -8.59 6.00 5.26
N THR A 28 -8.62 6.28 3.96
CA THR A 28 -8.15 7.54 3.37
C THR A 28 -8.97 7.92 2.14
N SER A 29 -9.00 9.20 1.77
CA SER A 29 -9.66 9.67 0.57
C SER A 29 -8.78 10.52 -0.36
N SER A 30 -9.04 10.47 -1.67
CA SER A 30 -8.43 11.35 -2.67
C SER A 30 -9.38 11.70 -3.82
N LEU A 31 -9.07 12.76 -4.58
CA LEU A 31 -9.91 13.21 -5.70
C LEU A 31 -9.87 12.26 -6.89
N LEU A 32 -11.02 11.79 -7.37
CA LEU A 32 -11.11 10.99 -8.60
C LEU A 32 -10.49 11.72 -9.81
N ASP A 33 -10.65 13.04 -9.88
CA ASP A 33 -10.08 13.88 -10.93
C ASP A 33 -8.55 13.81 -11.02
N TYR A 34 -7.86 13.62 -9.88
CA TYR A 34 -6.41 13.44 -9.87
C TYR A 34 -6.03 12.07 -10.46
N HIS A 35 -6.84 11.04 -10.25
CA HIS A 35 -6.62 9.74 -10.86
C HIS A 35 -6.86 9.76 -12.37
N LEU A 36 -7.95 10.39 -12.82
CA LEU A 36 -8.28 10.50 -14.24
C LEU A 36 -7.24 11.29 -15.05
N GLN A 37 -6.55 12.23 -14.41
CA GLN A 37 -5.45 12.99 -15.03
C GLN A 37 -4.07 12.33 -14.87
N GLY A 38 -3.99 11.16 -14.22
CA GLY A 38 -2.73 10.48 -13.96
C GLY A 38 -1.84 11.18 -12.92
N LEU A 39 -2.37 12.13 -12.16
CA LEU A 39 -1.67 12.85 -11.08
C LEU A 39 -1.55 12.01 -9.80
N LYS A 40 -2.47 11.04 -9.61
CA LYS A 40 -2.39 10.02 -8.56
C LYS A 40 -2.68 8.65 -9.15
N HIS A 41 -1.87 7.64 -8.85
CA HIS A 41 -2.15 6.28 -9.29
C HIS A 41 -3.35 5.70 -8.52
N ALA A 42 -4.23 5.00 -9.24
CA ALA A 42 -5.36 4.31 -8.62
C ALA A 42 -4.88 3.05 -7.92
N SER A 43 -5.12 2.96 -6.61
CA SER A 43 -4.89 1.74 -5.84
C SER A 43 -5.91 0.67 -6.18
N LYS A 44 -5.53 -0.58 -5.98
CA LYS A 44 -6.39 -1.76 -6.12
C LYS A 44 -6.51 -2.48 -4.78
N VAL A 45 -7.63 -3.17 -4.60
CA VAL A 45 -7.76 -4.13 -3.49
C VAL A 45 -6.63 -5.15 -3.59
N GLY A 46 -5.91 -5.34 -2.48
CA GLY A 46 -4.73 -6.18 -2.40
C GLY A 46 -3.40 -5.42 -2.45
N ASP A 47 -3.40 -4.14 -2.86
CA ASP A 47 -2.17 -3.34 -2.89
C ASP A 47 -1.60 -3.12 -1.51
N TYR A 48 -0.26 -3.12 -1.43
CA TYR A 48 0.48 -2.86 -0.20
C TYR A 48 1.14 -1.49 -0.24
N PHE A 49 1.09 -0.77 0.88
CA PHE A 49 1.76 0.52 1.07
C PHE A 49 2.64 0.54 2.31
N SER A 50 3.79 1.19 2.21
CA SER A 50 4.65 1.50 3.35
C SER A 50 4.28 2.87 3.92
N ILE A 51 3.71 2.89 5.11
CA ILE A 51 3.44 4.15 5.83
C ILE A 51 4.74 4.65 6.45
N LEU A 52 5.08 5.89 6.16
CA LEU A 52 6.25 6.57 6.69
C LEU A 52 5.85 7.69 7.63
N ASN A 53 6.69 7.94 8.63
CA ASN A 53 6.62 9.14 9.45
C ASN A 53 7.31 10.34 8.76
N SER A 54 7.35 11.49 9.43
CA SER A 54 7.93 12.73 8.91
C SER A 54 9.40 12.57 8.55
N SER A 55 10.18 11.83 9.35
CA SER A 55 11.60 11.53 9.12
C SER A 55 11.87 10.48 8.03
N GLY A 56 10.82 9.90 7.42
CA GLY A 56 10.94 8.89 6.38
C GLY A 56 11.18 7.47 6.91
N LYS A 57 11.10 7.26 8.23
CA LYS A 57 11.12 5.94 8.85
C LYS A 57 9.78 5.24 8.59
N LYS A 58 9.86 3.96 8.20
CA LYS A 58 8.68 3.11 8.03
C LYS A 58 8.06 2.76 9.37
N VAL A 59 6.78 3.06 9.53
CA VAL A 59 6.01 2.79 10.77
C VAL A 59 5.09 1.58 10.62
N ALA A 60 4.57 1.34 9.42
CA ALA A 60 3.65 0.24 9.16
C ALA A 60 3.69 -0.16 7.68
N ILE A 61 3.29 -1.41 7.41
CA ILE A 61 2.84 -1.84 6.09
C ILE A 61 1.34 -2.11 6.17
N ILE A 62 0.60 -1.45 5.28
CA ILE A 62 -0.84 -1.64 5.15
C ILE A 62 -1.16 -2.39 3.86
N ARG A 63 -2.34 -2.99 3.81
CA ARG A 63 -2.95 -3.56 2.59
C ARG A 63 -4.32 -2.95 2.38
N VAL A 64 -4.62 -2.53 1.15
CA VAL A 64 -5.94 -2.06 0.74
C VAL A 64 -6.91 -3.24 0.70
N GLU A 65 -8.02 -3.12 1.42
CA GLU A 65 -9.06 -4.16 1.51
C GLU A 65 -10.33 -3.76 0.76
N LYS A 66 -10.56 -2.46 0.55
CA LYS A 66 -11.75 -1.95 -0.13
C LYS A 66 -11.44 -0.61 -0.80
N VAL A 67 -12.02 -0.38 -1.97
CA VAL A 67 -11.99 0.90 -2.68
C VAL A 67 -13.41 1.21 -3.15
N GLU A 68 -13.89 2.43 -2.88
CA GLU A 68 -15.18 2.93 -3.35
C GLU A 68 -15.04 4.34 -3.92
N ILE A 69 -15.96 4.69 -4.82
CA ILE A 69 -16.10 6.05 -5.31
C ILE A 69 -17.34 6.66 -4.64
N VAL A 70 -17.14 7.75 -3.90
CA VAL A 70 -18.17 8.40 -3.08
C VAL A 70 -18.20 9.88 -3.40
N LYS A 71 -19.38 10.51 -3.47
CA LYS A 71 -19.47 11.96 -3.61
C LYS A 71 -19.00 12.65 -2.34
N PHE A 72 -18.45 13.85 -2.46
CA PHE A 72 -18.00 14.65 -1.32
C PHE A 72 -19.14 14.92 -0.32
N GLU A 73 -20.36 15.15 -0.82
CA GLU A 73 -21.54 15.33 0.04
C GLU A 73 -22.02 14.05 0.75
N ASP A 74 -21.72 12.88 0.18
CA ASP A 74 -22.17 11.58 0.67
C ASP A 74 -21.19 10.97 1.69
N ILE A 75 -20.12 11.70 2.04
CA ILE A 75 -19.18 11.27 3.09
C ILE A 75 -19.92 11.18 4.43
N THR A 76 -19.82 10.01 5.03
CA THR A 76 -20.51 9.70 6.29
C THR A 76 -19.65 10.04 7.51
N GLU A 77 -20.29 10.25 8.65
CA GLU A 77 -19.58 10.35 9.93
C GLU A 77 -18.78 9.09 10.24
N THR A 78 -19.28 7.91 9.85
CA THR A 78 -18.54 6.65 9.96
C THR A 78 -17.21 6.72 9.21
N PHE A 79 -17.22 7.15 7.95
CA PHE A 79 -15.99 7.31 7.18
C PHE A 79 -15.04 8.34 7.81
N ALA A 80 -15.55 9.47 8.28
CA ALA A 80 -14.76 10.49 8.96
C ALA A 80 -14.07 9.96 10.24
N ILE A 81 -14.75 9.09 10.99
CA ILE A 81 -14.16 8.40 12.14
C ILE A 81 -13.08 7.41 11.68
N GLU A 82 -13.36 6.60 10.66
CA GLU A 82 -12.42 5.62 10.09
C GLU A 82 -11.19 6.26 9.44
N GLU A 83 -11.32 7.50 8.93
CA GLU A 83 -10.20 8.28 8.40
C GLU A 83 -9.33 8.91 9.51
N GLY A 84 -9.80 8.86 10.77
CA GLY A 84 -9.09 9.34 11.96
C GLY A 84 -9.35 10.80 12.32
N ASP A 85 -10.42 11.41 11.80
CA ASP A 85 -10.79 12.81 12.07
C ASP A 85 -11.82 12.94 13.20
N GLY A 86 -12.49 11.83 13.53
CA GLY A 86 -13.34 11.68 14.73
C GLY A 86 -14.76 12.23 14.61
N SER A 87 -15.06 13.12 13.66
CA SER A 87 -16.45 13.51 13.31
C SER A 87 -16.53 14.07 11.89
N LEU A 88 -17.73 14.04 11.29
CA LEU A 88 -17.97 14.59 9.95
C LEU A 88 -17.68 16.10 9.88
N GLU A 89 -18.05 16.85 10.92
CA GLU A 89 -17.78 18.29 11.01
C GLU A 89 -16.27 18.60 10.92
N LYS A 90 -15.45 17.85 11.68
CA LYS A 90 -13.99 18.01 11.65
C LYS A 90 -13.41 17.59 10.31
N TRP A 91 -13.88 16.47 9.77
CA TRP A 91 -13.47 15.99 8.47
C TRP A 91 -13.73 17.05 7.39
N LEU A 92 -14.92 17.64 7.35
CA LEU A 92 -15.27 18.73 6.41
C LEU A 92 -14.39 19.97 6.61
N ALA A 93 -14.13 20.37 7.86
CA ALA A 93 -13.29 21.51 8.18
C ALA A 93 -11.84 21.35 7.68
N ILE A 94 -11.33 20.11 7.62
CA ILE A 94 -10.00 19.76 7.12
C ILE A 94 -10.02 19.58 5.59
N HIS A 95 -10.94 18.75 5.09
CA HIS A 95 -10.92 18.27 3.71
C HIS A 95 -11.50 19.26 2.71
N HIS A 96 -12.46 20.10 3.10
CA HIS A 96 -13.01 21.12 2.20
C HIS A 96 -11.93 22.10 1.69
N PRO A 97 -11.14 22.79 2.55
CA PRO A 97 -10.08 23.67 2.06
C PRO A 97 -8.97 22.90 1.34
N TYR A 98 -8.64 21.69 1.78
CA TYR A 98 -7.64 20.84 1.15
C TYR A 98 -8.01 20.49 -0.30
N TYR A 99 -9.20 19.94 -0.53
CA TYR A 99 -9.66 19.59 -1.87
C TYR A 99 -9.99 20.80 -2.73
N SER A 100 -10.50 21.89 -2.13
CA SER A 100 -10.70 23.14 -2.88
C SER A 100 -9.39 23.64 -3.50
N LYS A 101 -8.30 23.59 -2.73
CA LYS A 101 -6.97 23.96 -3.22
C LYS A 101 -6.52 23.04 -4.34
N LEU A 102 -6.58 21.72 -4.14
CA LEU A 102 -6.16 20.75 -5.15
C LEU A 102 -6.96 20.87 -6.46
N LEU A 103 -8.30 20.98 -6.39
CA LEU A 103 -9.12 21.16 -7.58
C LEU A 103 -8.78 22.47 -8.32
N SER A 104 -8.47 23.54 -7.58
CA SER A 104 -8.07 24.81 -8.21
C SER A 104 -6.78 24.70 -9.03
N GLU A 105 -5.84 23.84 -8.62
CA GLU A 105 -4.59 23.58 -9.36
C GLU A 105 -4.83 22.92 -10.73
N ILE A 106 -5.97 22.26 -10.91
CA ILE A 106 -6.40 21.62 -12.16
C ILE A 106 -7.58 22.35 -12.82
N GLY A 107 -7.85 23.60 -12.43
CA GLY A 107 -8.89 24.44 -13.00
C GLY A 107 -10.32 23.97 -12.73
N LYS A 108 -10.54 23.29 -11.60
CA LYS A 108 -11.85 22.81 -11.12
C LYS A 108 -12.21 23.44 -9.79
N GLU A 109 -13.48 23.35 -9.43
CA GLU A 109 -14.01 23.81 -8.14
C GLU A 109 -14.58 22.63 -7.35
N LEU A 110 -14.46 22.68 -6.02
CA LEU A 110 -15.07 21.71 -5.14
C LEU A 110 -16.59 21.90 -5.12
N GLY A 111 -17.33 20.83 -5.42
CA GLY A 111 -18.78 20.81 -5.37
C GLY A 111 -19.29 19.59 -4.61
N GLN A 112 -20.58 19.57 -4.34
CA GLN A 112 -21.27 18.45 -3.69
C GLN A 112 -21.07 17.13 -4.45
N GLU A 113 -21.14 17.20 -5.78
CA GLU A 113 -20.99 16.08 -6.72
C GLU A 113 -19.52 15.69 -6.99
N THR A 114 -18.54 16.36 -6.37
CA THR A 114 -17.13 15.99 -6.53
C THR A 114 -16.91 14.56 -6.04
N LEU A 115 -16.34 13.70 -6.89
CA LEU A 115 -16.10 12.30 -6.58
C LEU A 115 -14.75 12.10 -5.89
N LEU A 116 -14.78 11.38 -4.77
CA LEU A 116 -13.63 10.90 -4.03
C LEU A 116 -13.44 9.41 -4.26
N VAL A 117 -12.19 8.99 -4.33
CA VAL A 117 -11.76 7.60 -4.18
C VAL A 117 -11.49 7.38 -2.70
N CYS A 118 -12.35 6.62 -2.04
CA CYS A 118 -12.24 6.22 -0.64
C CYS A 118 -11.60 4.84 -0.56
N GLU A 119 -10.54 4.71 0.22
CA GLU A 119 -9.74 3.49 0.33
C GLU A 119 -9.72 3.05 1.80
N TRP A 120 -10.13 1.81 2.08
CA TRP A 120 -9.98 1.19 3.40
C TRP A 120 -8.84 0.20 3.37
N PHE A 121 -8.07 0.17 4.45
CA PHE A 121 -6.89 -0.64 4.58
C PHE A 121 -6.76 -1.24 5.97
N LYS A 122 -5.94 -2.28 6.07
CA LYS A 122 -5.54 -2.88 7.34
C LYS A 122 -4.04 -2.84 7.52
N VAL A 123 -3.58 -2.64 8.74
CA VAL A 123 -2.16 -2.84 9.09
C VAL A 123 -1.86 -4.33 9.03
N ILE A 124 -0.96 -4.71 8.13
CA ILE A 124 -0.44 -6.09 8.02
C ILE A 124 0.78 -6.26 8.90
N MET A 125 1.57 -5.20 9.06
CA MET A 125 2.80 -5.26 9.84
C MET A 125 3.13 -3.93 10.50
N PRO A 126 3.09 -3.86 11.85
CA PRO A 126 3.58 -2.71 12.59
C PRO A 126 5.11 -2.74 12.68
N ASN A 127 5.75 -1.57 12.58
CA ASN A 127 7.20 -1.37 12.74
C ASN A 127 8.07 -2.41 12.02
N PRO A 128 7.86 -2.64 10.71
CA PRO A 128 8.56 -3.68 9.96
C PRO A 128 10.07 -3.45 9.94
N THR A 129 10.85 -4.51 10.11
CA THR A 129 12.29 -4.47 9.84
C THR A 129 12.55 -4.27 8.34
N LYS A 130 13.80 -3.94 7.99
CA LYS A 130 14.22 -3.86 6.59
C LYS A 130 14.00 -5.20 5.87
N THR A 131 14.34 -6.31 6.52
CA THR A 131 14.22 -7.66 5.96
C THR A 131 12.77 -8.04 5.72
N GLN A 132 11.88 -7.79 6.69
CA GLN A 132 10.44 -8.02 6.52
C GLN A 132 9.84 -7.17 5.40
N SER A 133 10.29 -5.92 5.29
CA SER A 133 9.87 -5.03 4.20
C SER A 133 10.25 -5.59 2.83
N ILE A 134 11.48 -6.10 2.67
CA ILE A 134 11.96 -6.68 1.41
C ILE A 134 11.17 -7.96 1.08
N ALA A 135 10.96 -8.84 2.05
CA ALA A 135 10.19 -10.07 1.83
C ALA A 135 8.74 -9.81 1.39
N LEU A 136 8.08 -8.82 2.00
CA LEU A 136 6.75 -8.38 1.58
C LEU A 136 6.75 -7.75 0.18
N GLN A 137 7.75 -6.91 -0.12
CA GLN A 137 7.89 -6.32 -1.46
C GLN A 137 8.08 -7.39 -2.54
N PHE A 138 8.94 -8.36 -2.27
CA PHE A 138 9.21 -9.48 -3.16
C PHE A 138 7.93 -10.24 -3.49
N ASN A 139 7.14 -10.57 -2.46
CA ASN A 139 5.87 -11.26 -2.66
C ASN A 139 4.78 -10.40 -3.32
N ASN A 140 4.79 -9.09 -3.11
CA ASN A 140 3.92 -8.21 -3.86
C ASN A 140 4.27 -8.23 -5.36
N CYS A 141 5.55 -8.32 -5.72
CA CYS A 141 5.95 -8.50 -7.11
C CYS A 141 5.50 -9.87 -7.67
N ILE A 142 5.56 -10.94 -6.87
CA ILE A 142 4.98 -12.25 -7.25
C ILE A 142 3.49 -12.12 -7.57
N ASN A 143 2.70 -11.52 -6.67
CA ASN A 143 1.24 -11.40 -6.81
C ASN A 143 0.82 -10.55 -8.02
N ASN A 144 1.70 -9.66 -8.49
CA ASN A 144 1.46 -8.80 -9.65
C ASN A 144 2.13 -9.31 -10.93
N ALA A 145 2.76 -10.49 -10.89
CA ALA A 145 3.59 -11.01 -11.98
C ALA A 145 4.66 -10.00 -12.48
N ASP A 146 5.17 -9.17 -11.56
CA ASP A 146 6.13 -8.10 -11.81
C ASP A 146 7.56 -8.66 -11.78
N ILE A 147 8.00 -9.15 -12.94
CA ILE A 147 9.34 -9.73 -13.12
C ILE A 147 10.45 -8.69 -12.93
N GLU A 148 10.23 -7.45 -13.37
CA GLU A 148 11.23 -6.39 -13.26
C GLU A 148 11.45 -6.03 -11.78
N GLY A 149 10.38 -5.81 -11.03
CA GLY A 149 10.46 -5.56 -9.58
C GLY A 149 11.03 -6.73 -8.80
N LEU A 150 10.72 -7.98 -9.19
CA LEU A 150 11.37 -9.17 -8.62
C LEU A 150 12.89 -9.14 -8.84
N ALA A 151 13.33 -8.84 -10.06
CA ALA A 151 14.74 -8.80 -10.42
C ALA A 151 15.54 -7.76 -9.63
N GLU A 152 14.93 -6.59 -9.35
CA GLU A 152 15.54 -5.53 -8.54
C GLU A 152 15.76 -5.95 -7.08
N LEU A 153 14.91 -6.83 -6.55
CA LEU A 153 14.96 -7.30 -5.17
C LEU A 153 15.89 -8.53 -4.99
N MET A 154 16.27 -9.19 -6.07
CA MET A 154 17.19 -10.34 -6.05
C MET A 154 18.66 -9.88 -5.99
N THR A 155 19.49 -10.62 -5.27
CA THR A 155 20.96 -10.52 -5.38
C THR A 155 21.45 -11.31 -6.60
N GLU A 156 22.67 -11.04 -7.08
CA GLU A 156 23.22 -11.79 -8.23
C GLU A 156 23.35 -13.29 -7.94
N ASN A 157 23.64 -13.65 -6.69
CA ASN A 157 23.71 -15.03 -6.19
C ASN A 157 22.39 -15.55 -5.61
N HIS A 158 21.25 -15.01 -6.02
CA HIS A 158 19.94 -15.47 -5.54
C HIS A 158 19.73 -16.96 -5.83
N VAL A 159 19.10 -17.68 -4.90
CA VAL A 159 18.80 -19.11 -5.05
C VAL A 159 17.31 -19.32 -4.87
N PHE A 160 16.68 -19.89 -5.89
CA PHE A 160 15.30 -20.38 -5.82
C PHE A 160 15.31 -21.87 -5.51
N ILE A 161 14.50 -22.31 -4.54
CA ILE A 161 14.35 -23.71 -4.16
C ILE A 161 12.88 -24.08 -4.31
N ASP A 162 12.59 -25.12 -5.10
CA ASP A 162 11.22 -25.60 -5.31
C ASP A 162 10.78 -26.63 -4.25
N MET A 163 9.55 -27.12 -4.39
CA MET A 163 8.95 -28.11 -3.48
C MET A 163 9.63 -29.48 -3.51
N GLU A 164 10.39 -29.78 -4.57
CA GLU A 164 11.18 -31.02 -4.72
C GLU A 164 12.63 -30.85 -4.23
N ASN A 165 12.97 -29.67 -3.68
CA ASN A 165 14.31 -29.24 -3.29
C ASN A 165 15.30 -29.05 -4.46
N ASN A 166 14.81 -28.90 -5.69
CA ASN A 166 15.68 -28.50 -6.79
C ASN A 166 16.11 -27.04 -6.59
N GLN A 167 17.37 -26.75 -6.88
CA GLN A 167 17.93 -25.40 -6.74
C GLN A 167 18.21 -24.78 -8.10
N ILE A 168 17.81 -23.52 -8.24
CA ILE A 168 18.16 -22.68 -9.37
C ILE A 168 18.98 -21.52 -8.81
N GLU A 169 20.26 -21.45 -9.18
CA GLU A 169 21.18 -20.44 -8.69
C GLU A 169 21.40 -19.32 -9.73
N GLY A 170 21.50 -18.09 -9.23
CA GLY A 170 21.77 -16.91 -10.01
C GLY A 170 20.50 -16.16 -10.41
N LYS A 171 20.51 -14.82 -10.29
CA LYS A 171 19.36 -13.95 -10.62
C LYS A 171 18.79 -14.23 -12.02
N SER A 172 19.66 -14.23 -13.04
CA SER A 172 19.25 -14.42 -14.43
C SER A 172 18.56 -15.78 -14.66
N ASN A 173 19.09 -16.83 -14.01
CA ASN A 173 18.49 -18.17 -14.09
C ASN A 173 17.16 -18.20 -13.35
N CYS A 174 17.09 -17.70 -12.11
CA CYS A 174 15.84 -17.65 -11.34
C CYS A 174 14.73 -16.94 -12.12
N ILE A 175 15.03 -15.83 -12.79
CA ILE A 175 14.06 -15.12 -13.63
C ILE A 175 13.65 -15.95 -14.85
N SER A 176 14.62 -16.46 -15.61
CA SER A 176 14.36 -17.11 -16.91
C SER A 176 13.79 -18.52 -16.80
N THR A 177 14.20 -19.30 -15.78
CA THR A 177 13.85 -20.71 -15.64
C THR A 177 12.82 -21.00 -14.54
N ALA A 178 12.68 -20.13 -13.52
CA ALA A 178 11.67 -20.29 -12.48
C ALA A 178 10.49 -19.32 -12.67
N TRP A 179 10.70 -18.02 -12.47
CA TRP A 179 9.60 -17.05 -12.36
C TRP A 179 8.86 -16.80 -13.68
N ASN A 180 9.57 -16.62 -14.80
CA ASN A 180 8.93 -16.39 -16.10
C ASN A 180 8.01 -17.56 -16.52
N PRO A 181 8.47 -18.83 -16.48
CA PRO A 181 7.58 -19.96 -16.73
C PRO A 181 6.44 -20.05 -15.73
N PHE A 182 6.72 -19.82 -14.44
CA PHE A 182 5.71 -19.89 -13.38
C PHE A 182 4.53 -18.95 -13.62
N PHE A 183 4.77 -17.66 -13.92
CA PHE A 183 3.69 -16.72 -14.19
C PHE A 183 2.89 -17.04 -15.45
N LYS A 184 3.50 -17.69 -16.45
CA LYS A 184 2.78 -18.16 -17.65
C LYS A 184 1.87 -19.34 -17.33
N LEU A 185 2.31 -20.24 -16.45
CA LEU A 185 1.55 -21.43 -16.06
C LEU A 185 0.44 -21.11 -15.05
N PHE A 186 0.67 -20.14 -14.16
CA PHE A 186 -0.25 -19.78 -13.09
C PHE A 186 -0.58 -18.27 -13.10
N PRO A 187 -1.29 -17.77 -14.12
CA PRO A 187 -1.53 -16.33 -14.30
C PRO A 187 -2.39 -15.70 -13.19
N ASN A 188 -3.12 -16.51 -12.43
CA ASN A 188 -3.98 -16.05 -11.32
C ASN A 188 -3.39 -16.40 -9.95
N TYR A 189 -2.12 -16.82 -9.88
CA TYR A 189 -1.49 -17.17 -8.63
C TYR A 189 -1.38 -15.96 -7.70
N GLN A 190 -1.72 -16.15 -6.42
CA GLN A 190 -1.56 -15.13 -5.40
C GLN A 190 -1.10 -15.79 -4.10
N ASN A 191 -0.08 -15.21 -3.48
CA ASN A 191 0.28 -15.47 -2.11
C ASN A 191 -0.61 -14.64 -1.17
N ILE A 192 -1.30 -15.31 -0.25
CA ILE A 192 -2.06 -14.69 0.82
C ILE A 192 -1.46 -15.12 2.16
N PHE A 193 -0.83 -14.19 2.88
CA PHE A 193 -0.16 -14.49 4.14
C PHE A 193 -1.05 -14.25 5.35
N GLU A 194 -1.14 -15.27 6.20
CA GLU A 194 -1.79 -15.21 7.52
C GLU A 194 -0.80 -14.80 8.61
N LYS A 195 0.48 -15.14 8.42
CA LYS A 195 1.52 -14.89 9.43
C LYS A 195 2.86 -14.56 8.80
N ILE A 196 3.53 -13.56 9.33
CA ILE A 196 4.89 -13.17 8.94
C ILE A 196 5.74 -13.02 10.18
N ILE A 197 6.83 -13.79 10.26
CA ILE A 197 7.72 -13.87 11.43
C ILE A 197 9.13 -13.58 10.96
N SER A 198 9.89 -12.80 11.74
CA SER A 198 11.34 -12.67 11.54
C SER A 198 12.09 -13.56 12.52
N LYS A 199 13.13 -14.23 12.04
CA LYS A 199 14.14 -14.92 12.86
C LYS A 199 15.50 -14.29 12.58
N GLU A 200 16.25 -13.98 13.64
CA GLU A 200 17.67 -13.58 13.56
C GLU A 200 17.94 -12.43 12.55
N ASP A 201 17.13 -11.37 12.59
CA ASP A 201 17.16 -10.13 11.76
C ASP A 201 17.24 -10.28 10.22
N SER A 202 17.50 -11.48 9.71
CA SER A 202 17.89 -11.79 8.35
C SER A 202 16.99 -12.84 7.70
N ILE A 203 16.22 -13.58 8.49
CA ILE A 203 15.29 -14.59 8.01
C ILE A 203 13.86 -14.08 8.21
N VAL A 204 13.05 -14.16 7.16
CA VAL A 204 11.62 -13.90 7.21
C VAL A 204 10.89 -15.16 6.79
N ILE A 205 9.98 -15.62 7.64
CA ILE A 205 9.11 -16.76 7.40
C ILE A 205 7.72 -16.20 7.15
N MET A 206 7.16 -16.49 5.98
CA MET A 206 5.81 -16.08 5.58
C MET A 206 4.96 -17.34 5.41
N GLN A 207 3.86 -17.43 6.15
CA GLN A 207 2.95 -18.58 6.15
C GLN A 207 1.57 -18.12 5.67
N GLY A 208 1.00 -18.89 4.75
CA GLY A 208 -0.17 -18.51 3.98
C GLY A 208 -0.63 -19.61 3.04
N TYR A 209 -1.51 -19.25 2.11
CA TYR A 209 -2.05 -20.10 1.06
C TYR A 209 -2.04 -19.41 -0.30
#